data_AF-A0A327NH72-F1
#
_entry.id   AF-A0A327NH72-F1
#
_cell.length_a   1.000
_cell.length_b   1.000
_cell.length_c   1.000
_cell.angle_alpha   90.00
_cell.angle_beta   90.00
_cell.angle_gamma   90.00
#
_symmetry.space_group_name_H-M   'P 1'
#
loop_
_entity.id
_entity.type
_entity.pdbx_description
1 polymer ?
#
loop_
_entity_poly.entity_id
_entity_poly.type
_entity_poly.pdbx_seq_one_letter_code
_entity_poly.pdbx_strand_id
1 'polypeptide(L)'
;MMGQRGFSQQTKRSVLTNFENLTVDSTTHRVYYEQRLYRNPLIGLIELNQALTSQTSTEYVPMYQGVPIAGYRLSSPFQATLLSRQERKAINRVVPFSMRRYKFDFRIQPEVIANFGFKLDPYQTKTSLLLQSQLYLTRGLVLNFGLEFRYSITTTIRK
;
A
#
# COMPACT_ATOMS: atom_id res chain seq x y z
N MET A 1 -41.26 -6.73 5.51
CA MET A 1 -39.91 -7.14 5.06
C MET A 1 -39.10 -5.90 4.73
N MET A 2 -38.28 -5.41 5.66
CA MET A 2 -37.52 -4.17 5.50
C MET A 2 -36.24 -4.30 6.33
N GLY A 3 -35.07 -3.99 5.74
CA GLY A 3 -33.84 -3.73 6.51
C GLY A 3 -32.63 -4.67 6.30
N GLN A 4 -32.14 -4.87 5.07
CA GLN A 4 -30.78 -5.43 4.85
C GLN A 4 -30.01 -4.79 3.68
N ARG A 5 -30.37 -3.58 3.23
CA ARG A 5 -29.66 -2.91 2.11
C ARG A 5 -28.50 -1.97 2.55
N GLY A 6 -28.35 -1.69 3.85
CA GLY A 6 -27.34 -0.73 4.35
C GLY A 6 -25.95 -1.32 4.62
N PHE A 7 -25.87 -2.55 5.14
CA PHE A 7 -24.60 -3.14 5.58
C PHE A 7 -23.67 -3.53 4.42
N SER A 8 -24.19 -3.95 3.27
CA SER A 8 -23.37 -4.42 2.15
C SER A 8 -22.67 -3.29 1.39
N GLN A 9 -23.28 -2.11 1.28
CA GLN A 9 -22.68 -0.95 0.61
C GLN A 9 -21.55 -0.32 1.42
N GLN A 10 -21.68 -0.31 2.75
CA GLN A 10 -20.68 0.27 3.65
C GLN A 10 -19.41 -0.59 3.69
N THR A 11 -19.55 -1.92 3.70
CA THR A 11 -18.42 -2.86 3.57
C THR A 11 -17.72 -2.71 2.22
N LYS A 12 -18.48 -2.62 1.12
CA LYS A 12 -17.90 -2.37 -0.22
C LYS A 12 -17.08 -1.08 -0.27
N ARG A 13 -17.62 0.00 0.29
CA ARG A 13 -16.93 1.29 0.33
C ARG A 13 -15.64 1.22 1.16
N SER A 14 -15.66 0.50 2.28
CA SER A 14 -14.48 0.25 3.09
C SER A 14 -13.39 -0.52 2.33
N VAL A 15 -13.76 -1.56 1.58
CA VAL A 15 -12.82 -2.35 0.77
C VAL A 15 -12.15 -1.46 -0.28
N LEU A 16 -12.92 -0.64 -1.00
CA LEU A 16 -12.36 0.24 -2.04
C LEU A 16 -11.37 1.28 -1.50
N THR A 17 -11.51 1.71 -0.24
CA THR A 17 -10.57 2.66 0.39
C THR A 17 -9.21 2.07 0.75
N ASN A 18 -9.07 0.74 0.74
CA ASN A 18 -7.80 0.04 0.98
C ASN A 18 -6.85 0.09 -0.22
N PHE A 19 -7.38 0.42 -1.40
CA PHE A 19 -6.62 0.51 -2.64
C PHE A 19 -6.18 1.95 -2.90
N GLU A 20 -5.00 2.08 -3.48
CA GLU A 20 -4.49 3.34 -4.04
C GLU A 20 -4.59 3.33 -5.55
N ASN A 21 -4.60 4.53 -6.13
CA ASN A 21 -4.58 4.71 -7.58
C ASN A 21 -5.65 3.87 -8.33
N LEU A 22 -6.79 3.60 -7.68
CA LEU A 22 -7.86 2.78 -8.23
C LEU A 22 -8.53 3.51 -9.40
N THR A 23 -8.54 2.87 -10.57
CA THR A 23 -9.26 3.31 -11.77
C THR A 23 -10.07 2.15 -12.32
N VAL A 24 -11.36 2.36 -12.52
CA VAL A 24 -12.24 1.40 -13.21
C VAL A 24 -12.52 1.97 -14.60
N ASP A 25 -12.06 1.27 -15.64
CA ASP A 25 -12.35 1.59 -17.03
C ASP A 25 -13.43 0.63 -17.55
N SER A 26 -14.67 1.13 -17.56
CA SER A 26 -15.83 0.39 -18.05
C SER A 26 -15.79 0.14 -19.57
N THR A 27 -15.02 0.93 -20.32
CA THR A 27 -14.93 0.78 -21.80
C THR A 27 -14.12 -0.47 -22.15
N THR A 28 -12.97 -0.65 -21.48
CA THR A 28 -12.08 -1.79 -21.71
C THR A 28 -12.31 -2.94 -20.73
N HIS A 29 -13.27 -2.80 -19.81
CA HIS A 29 -13.53 -3.76 -18.73
C HIS A 29 -12.27 -4.05 -17.91
N ARG A 30 -11.49 -3.00 -17.64
CA ARG A 30 -10.22 -3.09 -16.89
C ARG A 30 -10.30 -2.36 -15.56
N VAL A 31 -9.70 -2.96 -14.53
CA VAL A 31 -9.57 -2.36 -13.20
C VAL A 31 -8.09 -2.25 -12.87
N TYR A 32 -7.63 -1.01 -12.72
CA TYR A 32 -6.26 -0.70 -12.33
C TYR A 32 -6.23 -0.35 -10.85
N TYR A 33 -5.30 -0.91 -10.08
CA TYR A 33 -5.24 -0.67 -8.64
C TYR A 33 -3.85 -0.86 -8.07
N GLU A 34 -3.58 -0.25 -6.92
CA GLU A 34 -2.39 -0.49 -6.11
C GLU A 34 -2.81 -0.97 -4.71
N GLN A 35 -2.07 -1.95 -4.19
CA GLN A 35 -2.27 -2.49 -2.84
C GLN A 35 -1.27 -1.89 -1.87
N ARG A 36 -1.76 -1.50 -0.68
CA ARG A 36 -0.92 -1.01 0.41
C ARG A 36 -0.60 -2.07 1.45
N LEU A 37 -1.63 -2.81 1.87
CA LEU A 37 -1.59 -3.66 3.06
C LEU A 37 -1.01 -5.05 2.76
N TYR A 38 -1.32 -5.59 1.58
CA TYR A 38 -0.97 -6.95 1.22
C TYR A 38 0.27 -6.98 0.34
N ARG A 39 1.20 -7.89 0.67
CA ARG A 39 2.36 -8.19 -0.18
C ARG A 39 1.99 -9.08 -1.36
N ASN A 40 0.82 -9.74 -1.32
CA ASN A 40 0.34 -10.63 -2.37
C ASN A 40 -0.78 -9.95 -3.19
N PRO A 41 -0.52 -9.61 -4.47
CA PRO A 41 -1.50 -8.94 -5.32
C PRO A 41 -2.78 -9.76 -5.54
N LEU A 42 -2.75 -11.09 -5.38
CA LEU A 42 -3.93 -11.94 -5.57
C LEU A 42 -5.04 -11.63 -4.56
N ILE A 43 -4.69 -11.27 -3.32
CA ILE A 43 -5.68 -11.04 -2.26
C ILE A 43 -6.59 -9.88 -2.62
N GLY A 44 -6.01 -8.70 -2.88
CA GLY A 44 -6.83 -7.54 -3.22
C GLY A 44 -7.50 -7.65 -4.59
N LEU A 45 -7.02 -8.51 -5.48
CA LEU A 45 -7.73 -8.85 -6.71
C LEU A 45 -9.07 -9.54 -6.40
N ILE A 46 -9.06 -10.54 -5.50
CA ILE A 46 -10.26 -11.26 -5.06
C ILE A 46 -11.23 -10.30 -4.35
N GLU A 47 -10.71 -9.44 -3.47
CA GLU A 47 -11.50 -8.42 -2.77
C GLU A 47 -12.16 -7.43 -3.74
N LEU A 48 -11.42 -6.93 -4.73
CA LEU A 48 -11.96 -6.02 -5.74
C LEU A 48 -13.05 -6.68 -6.57
N ASN A 49 -12.87 -7.95 -6.93
CA ASN A 49 -13.89 -8.69 -7.70
C ASN A 49 -15.20 -8.83 -6.94
N GLN A 50 -15.13 -9.11 -5.64
CA GLN A 50 -16.31 -9.16 -4.77
C GLN A 50 -16.94 -7.76 -4.59
N ALA A 51 -16.13 -6.73 -4.45
CA ALA A 51 -16.60 -5.37 -4.19
C ALA A 51 -17.26 -4.74 -5.44
N LEU A 52 -16.64 -4.88 -6.60
CA LEU A 52 -17.05 -4.20 -7.84
C LEU A 52 -18.25 -4.86 -8.54
N THR A 53 -18.74 -6.01 -8.07
CA THR A 53 -19.83 -6.77 -8.74
C THR A 53 -19.52 -6.97 -10.23
N SER A 54 -18.24 -7.17 -10.52
CA SER A 54 -17.68 -7.09 -11.85
C SER A 54 -18.14 -8.26 -12.71
N GLN A 55 -18.32 -7.99 -14.01
CA GLN A 55 -18.59 -9.04 -15.00
C GLN A 55 -17.43 -10.04 -15.03
N THR A 56 -17.75 -11.30 -15.34
CA THR A 56 -16.79 -12.43 -15.46
C THR A 56 -15.62 -12.17 -16.42
N SER A 57 -15.72 -11.15 -17.29
CA SER A 57 -14.71 -10.73 -18.26
C SER A 57 -13.73 -9.65 -17.77
N THR A 58 -13.90 -9.15 -16.54
CA THR A 58 -13.10 -8.02 -16.04
C THR A 58 -11.64 -8.41 -15.87
N GLU A 59 -10.76 -7.61 -16.46
CA GLU A 59 -9.30 -7.75 -16.33
C GLU A 59 -8.77 -6.82 -15.24
N TYR A 60 -8.07 -7.40 -14.27
CA TYR A 60 -7.49 -6.71 -13.13
C TYR A 60 -6.00 -6.49 -13.39
N VAL A 61 -5.55 -5.24 -13.30
CA VAL A 61 -4.17 -4.84 -13.55
C VAL A 61 -3.60 -4.23 -12.27
N PRO A 62 -2.96 -5.02 -11.40
CA PRO A 62 -2.21 -4.47 -10.28
C PRO A 62 -1.07 -3.61 -10.80
N MET A 63 -0.88 -2.49 -10.12
CA MET A 63 0.21 -1.57 -10.33
C MET A 63 1.11 -1.56 -9.08
N TYR A 64 2.36 -1.18 -9.28
CA TYR A 64 3.30 -0.89 -8.21
C TYR A 64 3.90 0.48 -8.48
N GLN A 65 3.64 1.45 -7.60
CA GLN A 65 4.09 2.83 -7.74
C GLN A 65 3.72 3.43 -9.10
N GLY A 66 2.51 3.14 -9.58
CA GLY A 66 1.97 3.63 -10.85
C GLY A 66 2.46 2.88 -12.09
N VAL A 67 3.26 1.82 -11.92
CA VAL A 67 3.75 0.96 -13.00
C VAL A 67 2.89 -0.31 -13.07
N PRO A 68 2.25 -0.61 -14.21
CA PRO A 68 1.45 -1.82 -14.34
C PRO A 68 2.33 -3.07 -14.42
N ILE A 69 1.92 -4.12 -13.70
CA ILE A 69 2.67 -5.38 -13.60
C ILE A 69 2.26 -6.34 -14.73
N ALA A 70 1.02 -6.85 -14.65
CA ALA A 70 0.42 -7.81 -15.57
C ALA A 70 -1.11 -7.69 -15.55
N GLY A 71 -1.79 -8.23 -16.56
CA GLY A 71 -3.24 -8.39 -16.56
C GLY A 71 -3.65 -9.73 -15.97
N TYR A 72 -4.74 -9.75 -15.22
CA TYR A 72 -5.26 -10.95 -14.58
C TYR A 72 -6.76 -11.07 -14.77
N ARG A 73 -7.26 -12.26 -15.09
CA ARG A 73 -8.70 -12.54 -15.15
C ARG A 73 -9.04 -13.69 -14.21
N LEU A 74 -10.02 -13.44 -13.35
CA LEU A 74 -10.63 -14.44 -12.46
C LEU A 74 -11.66 -15.29 -13.22
N SER A 75 -11.22 -15.94 -14.28
CA SER A 75 -11.98 -17.00 -14.94
C SER A 75 -11.60 -18.37 -14.36
N SER A 76 -12.35 -19.40 -14.73
CA SER A 76 -11.91 -20.79 -14.61
C SER A 76 -11.56 -21.28 -16.03
N PRO A 77 -10.28 -21.43 -16.39
CA PRO A 77 -9.07 -21.29 -15.56
C PRO A 77 -8.66 -19.83 -15.30
N PHE A 78 -7.87 -19.60 -14.24
CA PHE A 78 -7.27 -18.30 -13.95
C PHE A 78 -6.29 -17.93 -15.07
N GLN A 79 -6.36 -16.69 -15.57
CA GLN A 79 -5.52 -16.23 -16.67
C GLN A 79 -4.64 -15.07 -16.23
N ALA A 80 -3.36 -15.13 -16.59
CA ALA A 80 -2.40 -14.05 -16.43
C ALA A 80 -1.80 -13.71 -17.79
N THR A 81 -1.78 -12.42 -18.13
CA THR A 81 -1.30 -11.89 -19.41
C THR A 81 -0.19 -10.88 -19.17
N LEU A 82 0.93 -11.07 -19.87
CA LEU A 82 1.99 -10.06 -19.87
C LEU A 82 1.56 -8.87 -20.71
N LEU A 83 1.72 -7.67 -20.15
CA LEU A 83 1.39 -6.43 -20.84
C LEU A 83 2.51 -6.06 -21.81
N SER A 84 2.15 -5.94 -23.09
CA SER A 84 3.03 -5.44 -24.14
C SER A 84 3.43 -3.98 -23.89
N ARG A 85 4.50 -3.52 -24.56
CA ARG A 85 4.93 -2.11 -24.47
C ARG A 85 3.84 -1.12 -24.91
N GLN A 86 3.06 -1.49 -25.92
CA GLN A 86 1.97 -0.67 -26.44
C GLN A 86 0.83 -0.56 -25.41
N GLU A 87 0.46 -1.68 -24.78
CA GLU A 87 -0.55 -1.68 -23.71
C GLU A 87 -0.10 -0.86 -22.52
N ARG A 88 1.14 -1.01 -22.07
CA ARG A 88 1.69 -0.16 -20.98
C ARG A 88 1.60 1.33 -21.32
N LYS A 89 1.90 1.72 -22.57
CA LYS A 89 1.77 3.11 -23.03
C LYS A 89 0.30 3.57 -23.07
N ALA A 90 -0.62 2.70 -23.45
CA ALA A 90 -2.06 3.00 -23.43
C ALA A 90 -2.59 3.17 -22.00
N ILE A 91 -2.20 2.28 -21.08
CA ILE A 91 -2.55 2.36 -19.66
C ILE A 91 -2.06 3.67 -19.05
N ASN A 92 -0.87 4.14 -19.43
CA ASN A 92 -0.35 5.41 -18.93
C ASN A 92 -1.23 6.62 -19.29
N ARG A 93 -2.05 6.53 -20.36
CA ARG A 93 -3.03 7.57 -20.73
C ARG A 93 -4.32 7.44 -19.94
N VAL A 94 -4.78 6.22 -19.69
CA VAL A 94 -6.03 5.93 -18.93
C VAL A 94 -5.85 6.23 -17.44
N VAL A 95 -4.69 5.91 -16.90
CA VAL A 95 -4.36 6.06 -15.48
C VAL A 95 -3.18 7.00 -15.34
N PRO A 96 -3.32 8.33 -15.56
CA PRO A 96 -2.21 9.27 -15.49
C PRO A 96 -1.61 9.31 -14.08
N PHE A 97 -0.29 9.54 -14.00
CA PHE A 97 0.36 9.70 -12.71
C PHE A 97 -0.08 11.01 -12.07
N SER A 98 -0.44 10.94 -10.78
CA SER A 98 -0.75 12.10 -9.97
C SER A 98 -0.42 11.81 -8.52
N MET A 99 0.42 12.65 -7.92
CA MET A 99 0.81 12.54 -6.51
C MET A 99 -0.41 12.54 -5.57
N ARG A 100 -1.51 13.21 -5.96
CA ARG A 100 -2.75 13.28 -5.18
C ARG A 100 -3.50 11.94 -5.07
N ARG A 101 -3.14 10.95 -5.90
CA ARG A 101 -3.73 9.59 -5.88
C ARG A 101 -3.02 8.65 -4.91
N TYR A 102 -1.93 9.12 -4.29
CA TYR A 102 -1.15 8.42 -3.29
C TYR A 102 -1.33 9.10 -1.94
N LYS A 103 -1.50 8.30 -0.89
CA LYS A 103 -1.59 8.82 0.47
C LYS A 103 -0.17 9.01 1.01
N PHE A 104 0.01 10.03 1.84
CA PHE A 104 1.28 10.26 2.51
C PHE A 104 1.41 9.27 3.68
N ASP A 105 2.48 8.47 3.66
CA ASP A 105 2.77 7.50 4.70
C ASP A 105 3.91 7.95 5.59
N PHE A 106 3.73 7.75 6.89
CA PHE A 106 4.81 7.79 7.86
C PHE A 106 4.77 6.56 8.76
N ARG A 107 5.94 5.97 9.01
CA ARG A 107 6.13 4.86 9.96
C ARG A 107 6.93 5.38 11.13
N ILE A 108 6.39 5.16 12.33
CA ILE A 108 7.06 5.47 13.59
C ILE A 108 7.52 4.14 14.20
N GLN A 109 8.82 4.01 14.45
CA GLN A 109 9.41 2.83 15.07
C GLN A 109 10.20 3.26 16.31
N PRO A 110 9.69 3.01 17.52
CA PRO A 110 10.46 3.19 18.73
C PRO A 110 11.47 2.04 18.89
N GLU A 111 12.66 2.38 19.36
CA GLU A 111 13.73 1.43 19.67
C GLU A 111 14.28 1.77 21.06
N VAL A 112 14.38 0.75 21.91
CA VAL A 112 14.87 0.88 23.28
C VAL A 112 16.01 -0.12 23.45
N ILE A 113 17.20 0.40 23.75
CA ILE A 113 18.40 -0.40 24.01
C ILE A 113 18.82 -0.16 25.45
N ALA A 114 18.90 -1.23 26.24
CA ALA A 114 19.40 -1.20 27.61
C ALA A 114 20.75 -1.92 27.68
N ASN A 115 21.78 -1.20 28.12
CA ASN A 115 23.11 -1.76 28.36
C ASN A 115 23.33 -1.94 29.86
N PHE A 116 23.81 -3.13 30.26
CA PHE A 116 24.13 -3.48 31.64
C PHE A 116 25.61 -3.86 31.75
N GLY A 117 26.28 -3.46 32.84
CA GLY A 117 27.64 -3.92 33.15
C GLY A 117 28.79 -2.92 32.98
N PHE A 118 28.52 -1.63 32.78
CA PHE A 118 29.57 -0.60 32.84
C PHE A 118 29.88 -0.23 34.29
N LYS A 119 31.17 -0.17 34.65
CA LYS A 119 31.64 0.15 36.02
C LYS A 119 31.24 1.56 36.50
N LEU A 120 31.10 2.52 35.59
CA LEU A 120 30.81 3.93 35.92
C LEU A 120 29.31 4.27 35.77
N ASP A 121 28.60 3.59 34.87
CA ASP A 121 27.17 3.79 34.61
C ASP A 121 26.47 2.42 34.58
N PRO A 122 26.01 1.89 35.73
CA PRO A 122 25.46 0.54 35.81
C PRO A 122 24.16 0.36 34.99
N TYR A 123 23.49 1.46 34.65
CA TYR A 123 22.28 1.48 33.83
C TYR A 123 22.36 2.60 32.78
N GLN A 124 22.40 2.22 31.50
CA GLN A 124 22.24 3.15 30.39
C GLN A 124 21.10 2.69 29.50
N THR A 125 20.09 3.54 29.32
CA THR A 125 19.00 3.31 28.37
C THR A 125 19.08 4.33 27.25
N LYS A 126 19.18 3.83 26.01
CA LYS A 126 19.09 4.64 24.80
C LYS A 126 17.73 4.40 24.18
N THR A 127 17.01 5.49 23.92
CA THR A 127 15.72 5.45 23.22
C THR A 127 15.86 6.19 21.91
N SER A 128 15.60 5.50 20.79
CA SER A 128 15.53 6.07 19.45
C SER A 128 14.09 6.04 18.94
N LEU A 129 13.73 7.09 18.20
CA LEU A 129 12.48 7.16 17.44
C LEU A 129 12.83 7.33 15.97
N LEU A 130 12.51 6.31 15.17
CA LEU A 130 12.68 6.37 13.73
C LEU A 130 11.36 6.82 13.09
N LEU A 131 11.42 7.93 12.36
CA LEU A 131 10.35 8.40 11.50
C LEU A 131 10.75 8.12 10.05
N GLN A 132 10.04 7.23 9.36
CA GLN A 132 10.25 6.95 7.93
C GLN A 132 9.06 7.46 7.14
N SER A 133 9.27 8.09 5.99
CA SER A 133 8.24 8.65 5.13
C SER A 133 8.49 8.30 3.66
N GLN A 134 7.42 8.25 2.86
CA GLN A 134 7.48 7.95 1.43
C GLN A 134 6.81 9.04 0.60
N LEU A 135 7.51 9.51 -0.44
CA LEU A 135 7.03 10.51 -1.38
C LEU A 135 7.12 9.99 -2.83
N TYR A 136 6.00 9.95 -3.52
CA TYR A 136 5.92 9.53 -4.92
C TYR A 136 6.30 10.70 -5.83
N LEU A 137 7.40 10.58 -6.56
CA LEU A 137 7.89 11.63 -7.45
C LEU A 137 7.34 11.46 -8.87
N THR A 138 7.41 10.24 -9.37
CA THR A 138 6.89 9.81 -10.68
C THR A 138 6.62 8.31 -10.65
N ARG A 139 6.10 7.75 -11.74
CA ARG A 139 5.85 6.30 -11.84
C ARG A 139 7.14 5.52 -11.63
N GLY A 140 7.09 4.56 -10.72
CA GLY A 140 8.22 3.70 -10.37
C GLY A 140 9.35 4.42 -9.65
N LEU A 141 9.17 5.69 -9.27
CA LEU A 141 10.16 6.46 -8.53
C LEU A 141 9.54 7.03 -7.26
N VAL A 142 9.96 6.47 -6.14
CA VAL A 142 9.55 6.87 -4.80
C VAL A 142 10.78 7.26 -4.00
N LEU A 143 10.73 8.45 -3.40
CA LEU A 143 11.71 8.91 -2.44
C LEU A 143 11.31 8.40 -1.05
N ASN A 144 12.15 7.56 -0.48
CA ASN A 144 12.05 7.12 0.91
C ASN A 144 13.03 7.95 1.73
N PHE A 145 12.52 8.68 2.72
CA PHE A 145 13.36 9.49 3.60
C PHE A 145 12.97 9.24 5.05
N GLY A 146 13.88 9.52 5.98
CA GLY A 146 13.59 9.33 7.39
C GLY A 146 14.45 10.19 8.29
N LEU A 147 13.95 10.41 9.50
CA LEU A 147 14.61 11.14 10.57
C LEU A 147 14.73 10.21 11.77
N GLU A 148 15.90 10.20 12.40
CA GLU A 148 16.13 9.51 13.67
C GLU A 148 16.22 10.56 14.78
N PHE A 149 15.35 10.43 15.78
CA PHE A 149 15.46 11.20 17.01
C PHE A 149 16.05 10.29 18.09
N ARG A 150 17.26 10.60 18.55
CA ARG A 150 17.96 9.83 19.57
C ARG A 150 17.98 10.58 20.89
N TYR A 151 17.50 9.92 21.94
CA TYR A 151 17.54 10.42 23.31
C TYR A 151 18.33 9.43 24.17
N SER A 152 19.29 9.94 24.94
CA SER A 152 20.04 9.14 25.91
C SER A 152 19.67 9.62 27.30
N ILE A 153 19.13 8.72 28.12
CA ILE A 153 18.88 9.00 29.53
C ILE A 153 19.96 8.26 30.31
N THR A 154 20.84 9.03 30.96
CA THR A 154 21.83 8.49 31.90
C THR A 154 21.30 8.71 33.31
N THR A 155 20.88 7.65 33.98
CA THR A 155 20.43 7.73 35.38
C THR A 155 21.61 7.42 36.29
N THR A 156 22.27 8.47 36.78
CA THR A 156 23.28 8.33 37.84
C THR A 156 22.57 8.19 39.18
N ILE A 157 22.48 6.97 39.72
CA ILE A 157 22.03 6.75 41.09
C ILE A 157 23.20 7.14 42.01
N ARG A 158 23.13 8.32 42.63
CA ARG A 158 24.02 8.66 43.76
C ARG A 158 23.54 7.86 44.97
N LYS A 159 24.42 6.98 45.48
CA LYS A 159 24.24 6.33 46.78
C LYS A 159 24.48 7.31 47.91
#